data_AF-A0A8J9YQ88-F1
#
_entry.id   AF-A0A8J9YQ88-F1
#
_cell.length_a   1.000
_cell.length_b   1.000
_cell.length_c   1.000
_cell.angle_alpha   90.00
_cell.angle_beta   90.00
_cell.angle_gamma   90.00
#
_symmetry.space_group_name_H-M   'P 1'
#
loop_
_entity.id
_entity.type
_entity.pdbx_description
1 polymer ?
#
loop_
_entity_poly.entity_id
_entity_poly.type
_entity_poly.pdbx_seq_one_letter_code
_entity_poly.pdbx_strand_id
1 'polypeptide(L)'
;MLLNTVLLLLPILAYVSAQYETHSIGTCDLEPYILKLLTCDNHFFTAMRKDPEGDCGLRYKEAEFCYWKEIRGCYVDLYEGERLNSEVGSIMTQFPSEEAFCEGTGLGPIDFSEYHTNPCDASYTQESQDCTRGLIMMYQNNPADTRLCSTYRESISCVQRVTDQYCTLDLEDFAHAWVDVHMKIDHNPFCAEITSLGNRSHSCGLLLLLVLIALLHLL
;
A
#
# COMPACT_ATOMS: atom_id res chain seq x y z
N MET A 1 -10.11 -46.97 8.22
CA MET A 1 -8.93 -46.16 8.60
C MET A 1 -8.99 -44.71 8.09
N LEU A 2 -9.98 -44.32 7.27
CA LEU A 2 -10.15 -42.95 6.75
C LEU A 2 -10.67 -41.90 7.75
N LEU A 3 -11.32 -42.34 8.84
CA LEU A 3 -11.94 -41.41 9.80
C LEU A 3 -10.91 -40.71 10.71
N ASN A 4 -9.75 -41.34 10.95
CA ASN A 4 -8.71 -40.80 11.85
C ASN A 4 -7.82 -39.75 11.18
N THR A 5 -7.69 -39.75 9.85
CA THR A 5 -6.87 -38.77 9.11
C THR A 5 -7.59 -37.43 8.94
N VAL A 6 -8.92 -37.43 8.83
CA VAL A 6 -9.74 -36.20 8.71
C VAL A 6 -9.75 -35.40 10.02
N LEU A 7 -9.73 -36.08 11.18
CA LEU A 7 -9.71 -35.43 12.49
C LEU A 7 -8.39 -34.72 12.82
N LEU A 8 -7.27 -35.12 12.21
CA LEU A 8 -5.96 -34.52 12.44
C LEU A 8 -5.70 -33.25 11.60
N LEU A 9 -6.47 -33.02 10.53
CA LEU A 9 -6.33 -31.84 9.67
C LEU A 9 -7.16 -30.64 10.15
N LEU A 10 -8.22 -30.87 10.92
CA LEU A 10 -9.06 -29.82 11.52
C LEU A 10 -8.29 -28.86 12.46
N PRO A 11 -7.42 -29.32 13.38
CA PRO A 11 -6.64 -28.41 14.21
C PRO A 11 -5.54 -27.68 13.44
N ILE A 12 -5.00 -28.26 12.35
CA ILE A 12 -3.98 -27.60 11.52
C ILE A 12 -4.62 -26.47 10.70
N LEU A 13 -5.81 -26.69 10.12
CA LEU A 13 -6.57 -25.62 9.46
C LEU A 13 -6.98 -24.51 10.42
N ALA A 14 -7.39 -24.85 11.65
CA ALA A 14 -7.71 -23.87 12.68
C ALA A 14 -6.48 -23.09 13.17
N TYR A 15 -5.29 -23.71 13.22
CA TYR A 15 -4.04 -23.06 13.61
C TYR A 15 -3.51 -22.12 12.53
N VAL A 16 -3.63 -22.49 11.25
CA VAL A 16 -3.23 -21.62 10.12
C VAL A 16 -4.18 -20.43 9.95
N SER A 17 -5.47 -20.56 10.31
CA SER A 17 -6.40 -19.43 10.30
C SER A 17 -6.24 -18.46 11.49
N ALA A 18 -5.48 -18.84 12.53
CA ALA A 18 -5.36 -18.08 13.78
C ALA A 18 -4.18 -17.09 13.80
N GLN A 19 -3.45 -16.91 12.70
CA GLN A 19 -2.24 -16.08 12.67
C GLN A 19 -2.30 -14.85 11.75
N TYR A 20 -3.44 -14.54 11.13
CA TYR A 20 -3.62 -13.24 10.51
C TYR A 20 -4.31 -12.32 11.52
N GLU A 21 -3.53 -11.59 12.30
CA GLU A 21 -3.99 -10.31 12.86
C GLU A 21 -4.28 -9.38 11.68
N THR A 22 -5.50 -9.45 11.17
CA THR A 22 -5.94 -8.61 10.07
C THR A 22 -6.09 -7.20 10.61
N HIS A 23 -5.12 -6.35 10.34
CA HIS A 23 -5.32 -4.91 10.47
C HIS A 23 -6.49 -4.52 9.56
N SER A 24 -7.48 -3.86 10.14
CA SER A 24 -8.70 -3.45 9.43
C SER A 24 -8.84 -1.93 9.43
N ILE A 25 -9.28 -1.37 8.30
CA ILE A 25 -9.72 0.01 8.18
C ILE A 25 -11.24 0.00 8.04
N GLY A 26 -11.94 0.39 9.10
CA GLY A 26 -13.39 0.22 9.17
C GLY A 26 -13.79 -1.24 8.95
N THR A 27 -14.52 -1.53 7.87
CA THR A 27 -14.91 -2.87 7.44
C THR A 27 -14.00 -3.50 6.38
N CYS A 28 -12.93 -2.81 5.97
CA CYS A 28 -12.00 -3.26 4.94
C CYS A 28 -10.74 -3.91 5.54
N ASP A 29 -10.21 -4.91 4.85
CA ASP A 29 -8.86 -5.42 5.07
C ASP A 29 -7.80 -4.39 4.61
N LEU A 30 -6.69 -4.28 5.35
CA LEU A 30 -5.65 -3.27 5.12
C LEU A 30 -5.00 -3.33 3.72
N GLU A 31 -4.52 -4.49 3.28
CA GLU A 31 -3.82 -4.61 1.98
C GLU A 31 -4.73 -4.27 0.78
N PRO A 32 -5.95 -4.84 0.65
CA PRO A 32 -6.89 -4.42 -0.40
C PRO A 32 -7.25 -2.94 -0.34
N TYR A 33 -7.36 -2.37 0.86
CA TYR A 33 -7.60 -0.95 1.05
C TYR A 33 -6.43 -0.10 0.52
N ILE A 34 -5.18 -0.41 0.87
CA ILE A 34 -4.00 0.31 0.38
C ILE A 34 -3.89 0.22 -1.15
N LEU A 35 -4.13 -0.97 -1.74
CA LEU A 35 -4.12 -1.15 -3.19
C LEU A 35 -5.10 -0.23 -3.92
N LYS A 36 -6.27 0.04 -3.33
CA LYS A 36 -7.26 0.96 -3.88
C LYS A 36 -6.78 2.41 -3.82
N LEU A 37 -6.17 2.83 -2.71
CA LEU A 37 -5.59 4.18 -2.58
C LEU A 37 -4.46 4.39 -3.60
N LEU A 38 -3.56 3.41 -3.74
CA LEU A 38 -2.50 3.43 -4.75
C LEU A 38 -3.05 3.51 -6.19
N THR A 39 -4.25 2.98 -6.44
CA THR A 39 -4.92 3.14 -7.74
C THR A 39 -5.34 4.60 -7.98
N CYS A 40 -5.72 5.34 -6.94
CA CYS A 40 -5.97 6.77 -7.05
C CYS A 40 -4.68 7.54 -7.39
N ASP A 41 -3.55 7.21 -6.74
CA ASP A 41 -2.23 7.78 -7.08
C ASP A 41 -1.88 7.52 -8.56
N ASN A 42 -2.07 6.28 -9.02
CA ASN A 42 -1.85 5.89 -10.42
C ASN A 42 -2.62 6.77 -11.40
N HIS A 43 -3.89 7.06 -11.10
CA HIS A 43 -4.72 7.89 -11.96
C HIS A 43 -4.14 9.31 -12.07
N PHE A 44 -3.73 9.90 -10.95
CA PHE A 44 -3.08 11.20 -10.93
C PHE A 44 -1.79 11.22 -11.75
N PHE A 45 -0.82 10.37 -11.41
CA PHE A 45 0.50 10.39 -12.06
C PHE A 45 0.42 9.98 -13.53
N THR A 46 -0.50 9.09 -13.89
CA THR A 46 -0.76 8.76 -15.30
C THR A 46 -1.33 9.95 -16.07
N ALA A 47 -2.23 10.73 -15.47
CA ALA A 47 -2.77 11.94 -16.08
C ALA A 47 -1.67 12.99 -16.27
N MET A 48 -0.86 13.24 -15.24
CA MET A 48 0.28 14.18 -15.31
C MET A 48 1.33 13.74 -16.33
N ARG A 49 1.60 12.45 -16.48
CA ARG A 49 2.51 11.94 -17.52
C ARG A 49 1.97 12.16 -18.94
N LYS A 50 0.65 12.03 -19.13
CA LYS A 50 0.00 12.21 -20.44
C LYS A 50 -0.10 13.68 -20.83
N ASP A 51 -0.26 14.55 -19.85
CA ASP A 51 -0.48 15.99 -20.00
C ASP A 51 0.31 16.76 -18.93
N PRO A 52 1.64 16.86 -19.07
CA PRO A 52 2.53 17.44 -18.06
C PRO A 52 2.35 18.96 -17.88
N GLU A 53 1.73 19.63 -18.85
CA GLU A 53 1.36 21.05 -18.78
C GLU A 53 -0.09 21.26 -18.32
N GLY A 54 -0.82 20.17 -18.04
CA GLY A 54 -2.20 20.19 -17.60
C GLY A 54 -2.38 20.80 -16.21
N ASP A 55 -3.63 21.13 -15.88
CA ASP A 55 -4.00 21.66 -14.57
C ASP A 55 -3.83 20.59 -13.48
N CYS A 56 -2.72 20.68 -12.75
CA CYS A 56 -2.40 19.75 -11.66
C CYS A 56 -3.45 19.79 -10.54
N GLY A 57 -3.98 20.95 -10.19
CA GLY A 57 -4.99 21.09 -9.14
C GLY A 57 -6.30 20.40 -9.51
N LEU A 58 -6.68 20.43 -10.80
CA LEU A 58 -7.80 19.62 -11.29
C LEU A 58 -7.52 18.12 -11.16
N ARG A 59 -6.31 17.65 -11.53
CA ARG A 59 -5.93 16.23 -11.38
C ARG A 59 -5.91 15.79 -9.92
N TYR A 60 -5.42 16.66 -9.04
CA TYR A 60 -5.41 16.40 -7.61
C TYR A 60 -6.84 16.25 -7.07
N LYS A 61 -7.78 17.11 -7.45
CA LYS A 61 -9.20 16.96 -7.04
C LYS A 61 -9.82 15.65 -7.52
N GLU A 62 -9.44 15.17 -8.70
CA GLU A 62 -9.86 13.84 -9.20
C GLU A 62 -9.32 12.72 -8.29
N ALA A 63 -8.06 12.82 -7.85
CA ALA A 63 -7.44 11.87 -6.91
C ALA A 63 -8.04 11.97 -5.49
N GLU A 64 -8.24 13.19 -4.98
CA GLU A 64 -8.85 13.47 -3.68
C GLU A 64 -10.25 12.85 -3.59
N PHE A 65 -11.07 13.03 -4.64
CA PHE A 65 -12.39 12.39 -4.72
C PHE A 65 -12.29 10.86 -4.77
N CYS A 66 -11.26 10.32 -5.43
CA CYS A 66 -10.99 8.88 -5.44
C CYS A 66 -10.68 8.35 -4.03
N TYR A 67 -9.76 8.97 -3.27
CA TYR A 67 -9.51 8.58 -1.88
C TYR A 67 -10.77 8.67 -1.03
N TRP A 68 -11.50 9.79 -1.12
CA TRP A 68 -12.73 9.98 -0.36
C TRP A 68 -13.72 8.84 -0.58
N LYS A 69 -13.89 8.40 -1.84
CA LYS A 69 -14.79 7.29 -2.20
C LYS A 69 -14.31 5.96 -1.61
N GLU A 70 -13.03 5.64 -1.73
CA GLU A 70 -12.49 4.37 -1.25
C GLU A 70 -12.49 4.30 0.29
N ILE A 71 -12.13 5.40 0.97
CA ILE A 71 -12.23 5.53 2.44
C ILE A 71 -13.69 5.39 2.87
N ARG A 72 -14.61 6.17 2.28
CA ARG A 72 -16.03 6.10 2.63
C ARG A 72 -16.59 4.69 2.50
N GLY A 73 -16.18 3.95 1.46
CA GLY A 73 -16.61 2.57 1.24
C GLY A 73 -16.32 1.65 2.42
N CYS A 74 -15.25 1.91 3.19
CA CYS A 74 -14.87 1.13 4.35
C CYS A 74 -15.60 1.52 5.65
N TYR A 75 -16.30 2.67 5.68
CA TYR A 75 -16.94 3.17 6.90
C TYR A 75 -18.47 3.31 6.79
N VAL A 76 -19.03 3.13 5.59
CA VAL A 76 -20.47 3.35 5.34
C VAL A 76 -21.39 2.42 6.13
N ASP A 77 -20.92 1.22 6.48
CA ASP A 77 -21.69 0.27 7.30
C ASP A 77 -21.53 0.51 8.81
N LEU A 78 -20.60 1.38 9.22
CA LEU A 78 -20.30 1.70 10.61
C LEU A 78 -20.93 3.01 11.06
N TYR A 79 -21.01 3.98 10.15
CA TYR A 79 -21.46 5.34 10.43
C TYR A 79 -22.42 5.85 9.36
N GLU A 80 -23.29 6.78 9.75
CA GLU A 80 -24.24 7.43 8.85
C GLU A 80 -24.15 8.95 8.94
N GLY A 81 -24.66 9.63 7.91
CA GLY A 81 -24.86 11.08 7.90
C GLY A 81 -23.59 11.89 8.18
N GLU A 82 -23.70 12.86 9.08
CA GLU A 82 -22.62 13.77 9.46
C GLU A 82 -21.44 13.02 10.11
N ARG A 83 -21.71 11.97 10.91
CA ARG A 83 -20.65 11.19 11.56
C ARG A 83 -19.75 10.50 10.54
N LEU A 84 -20.35 9.89 9.52
CA LEU A 84 -19.58 9.28 8.42
C LEU A 84 -18.73 10.31 7.69
N ASN A 85 -19.29 11.49 7.40
CA ASN A 85 -18.55 12.55 6.72
C ASN A 85 -17.41 13.11 7.58
N SER A 86 -17.62 13.23 8.89
CA SER A 86 -16.59 13.66 9.85
C SER A 86 -15.45 12.65 9.93
N GLU A 87 -15.77 11.35 9.98
CA GLU A 87 -14.76 10.29 10.04
C GLU A 87 -13.91 10.28 8.76
N VAL A 88 -14.56 10.22 7.60
CA VAL A 88 -13.86 10.26 6.30
C VAL A 88 -13.03 11.55 6.18
N GLY A 89 -13.59 12.70 6.58
CA GLY A 89 -12.89 13.98 6.56
C GLY A 89 -11.64 13.99 7.44
N SER A 90 -11.70 13.41 8.65
CA SER A 90 -10.54 13.31 9.55
C SER A 90 -9.46 12.37 9.03
N ILE A 91 -9.82 11.35 8.26
CA ILE A 91 -8.84 10.46 7.62
C ILE A 91 -8.19 11.18 6.42
N MET A 92 -8.98 11.92 5.63
CA MET A 92 -8.50 12.67 4.47
C MET A 92 -7.41 13.70 4.83
N THR A 93 -7.39 14.24 6.05
CA THR A 93 -6.34 15.19 6.47
C THR A 93 -4.95 14.55 6.58
N GLN A 94 -4.85 13.21 6.57
CA GLN A 94 -3.58 12.49 6.62
C GLN A 94 -2.99 12.25 5.22
N PHE A 95 -3.73 12.56 4.16
CA PHE A 95 -3.25 12.39 2.79
C PHE A 95 -2.44 13.60 2.32
N PRO A 96 -1.50 13.40 1.36
CA PRO A 96 -0.70 14.50 0.85
C PRO A 96 -1.56 15.60 0.22
N SER A 97 -1.16 16.85 0.42
CA SER A 97 -1.85 18.03 -0.12
C SER A 97 -1.73 18.15 -1.64
N GLU A 98 -2.52 19.05 -2.23
CA GLU A 98 -2.40 19.43 -3.65
C GLU A 98 -0.96 19.82 -4.02
N GLU A 99 -0.34 20.67 -3.20
CA GLU A 99 1.05 21.08 -3.37
C GLU A 99 1.99 19.87 -3.36
N ALA A 100 1.79 18.92 -2.44
CA ALA A 100 2.65 17.74 -2.34
C ALA A 100 2.54 16.82 -3.56
N PHE A 101 1.34 16.69 -4.15
CA PHE A 101 1.14 15.96 -5.41
C PHE A 101 1.75 16.70 -6.61
N CYS A 102 1.53 18.00 -6.70
CA CYS A 102 2.00 18.82 -7.82
C CYS A 102 3.51 19.01 -7.83
N GLU A 103 4.13 19.18 -6.67
CA GLU A 103 5.58 19.28 -6.52
C GLU A 103 6.25 17.91 -6.40
N GLY A 104 5.47 16.82 -6.28
CA GLY A 104 5.97 15.47 -6.12
C GLY A 104 6.63 15.20 -4.77
N THR A 105 6.55 16.11 -3.80
CA THR A 105 7.08 15.88 -2.44
C THR A 105 6.33 14.76 -1.71
N GLY A 106 5.10 14.44 -2.13
CA GLY A 106 4.37 13.24 -1.71
C GLY A 106 4.97 11.90 -2.19
N LEU A 107 5.97 11.93 -3.10
CA LEU A 107 6.79 10.76 -3.45
C LEU A 107 7.95 10.53 -2.47
N GLY A 108 8.09 11.40 -1.47
CA GLY A 108 9.08 11.28 -0.41
C GLY A 108 8.81 10.07 0.49
N PRO A 109 9.79 9.71 1.35
CA PRO A 109 9.59 8.67 2.35
C PRO A 109 8.54 9.10 3.37
N ILE A 110 7.94 8.12 4.06
CA ILE A 110 7.09 8.37 5.22
C ILE A 110 7.90 9.06 6.31
N ASP A 111 7.39 10.18 6.82
CA ASP A 111 7.96 10.87 7.97
C ASP A 111 7.42 10.28 9.27
N PHE A 112 8.27 9.55 9.99
CA PHE A 112 7.90 8.93 11.26
C PHE A 112 7.88 9.91 12.44
N SER A 113 8.32 11.16 12.26
CA SER A 113 8.43 12.12 13.37
C SER A 113 7.08 12.57 13.94
N GLU A 114 6.02 12.45 13.16
CA GLU A 114 4.65 12.81 13.57
C GLU A 114 3.91 11.66 14.27
N TYR A 115 4.48 10.45 14.27
CA TYR A 115 3.88 9.30 14.94
C TYR A 115 4.17 9.32 16.45
N HIS A 116 3.20 8.88 17.24
CA HIS A 116 3.29 8.84 18.70
C HIS A 116 4.54 8.10 19.21
N THR A 117 4.96 7.07 18.50
CA THR A 117 6.21 6.35 18.71
C THR A 117 6.99 6.39 17.41
N ASN A 118 8.06 7.19 17.35
CA ASN A 118 8.96 7.12 16.21
C ASN A 118 9.73 5.78 16.28
N PRO A 119 9.52 4.84 15.35
CA PRO A 119 10.19 3.54 15.36
C PRO A 119 11.63 3.62 14.85
N CYS A 120 12.06 4.79 14.38
CA CYS A 120 13.31 4.98 13.67
C CYS A 120 14.33 5.79 14.47
N ASP A 121 15.61 5.53 14.24
CA ASP A 121 16.67 6.37 14.76
C ASP A 121 16.85 7.67 13.96
N ALA A 122 17.69 8.58 14.48
CA ALA A 122 17.89 9.91 13.91
C ALA A 122 18.50 9.92 12.49
N SER A 123 19.09 8.82 12.03
CA SER A 123 19.70 8.72 10.70
C SER A 123 18.66 8.50 9.61
N TYR A 124 17.51 7.90 9.95
CA TYR A 124 16.46 7.53 8.99
C TYR A 124 16.01 8.72 8.14
N THR A 125 15.72 9.88 8.75
CA THR A 125 15.15 11.03 8.04
C THR A 125 16.06 11.50 6.89
N GLN A 126 17.36 11.65 7.15
CA GLN A 126 18.28 12.13 6.11
C GLN A 126 18.51 11.08 5.03
N GLU A 127 18.75 9.82 5.43
CA GLU A 127 19.05 8.73 4.51
C GLU A 127 17.86 8.39 3.60
N SER A 128 16.64 8.43 4.14
CA SER A 128 15.41 8.16 3.37
C SER A 128 15.06 9.30 2.41
N GLN A 129 15.33 10.56 2.79
CA GLN A 129 15.19 11.71 1.88
C GLN A 129 16.21 11.65 0.73
N ASP A 130 17.43 11.19 1.01
CA ASP A 130 18.46 11.01 -0.02
C ASP A 130 18.03 9.99 -1.08
N CYS A 131 17.29 8.94 -0.69
CA CYS A 131 16.74 7.94 -1.60
C CYS A 131 15.77 8.52 -2.65
N THR A 132 14.94 9.50 -2.27
CA THR A 132 13.85 10.01 -3.14
C THR A 132 14.17 11.36 -3.79
N ARG A 133 15.21 12.07 -3.36
CA ARG A 133 15.58 13.39 -3.88
C ARG A 133 15.69 13.42 -5.41
N GLY A 134 16.37 12.44 -6.00
CA GLY A 134 16.54 12.35 -7.45
C GLY A 134 15.22 12.14 -8.20
N LEU A 135 14.32 11.33 -7.64
CA LEU A 135 12.97 11.09 -8.17
C LEU A 135 12.15 12.38 -8.14
N ILE A 136 12.10 13.07 -7.01
CA ILE A 136 11.33 14.30 -6.84
C ILE A 136 11.82 15.36 -7.83
N MET A 137 13.13 15.60 -7.91
CA MET A 137 13.71 16.54 -8.87
C MET A 137 13.39 16.17 -10.32
N MET A 138 13.41 14.88 -10.66
CA MET A 138 13.08 14.40 -12.00
C MET A 138 11.61 14.67 -12.34
N TYR A 139 10.70 14.39 -11.40
CA TYR A 139 9.27 14.62 -11.57
C TYR A 139 8.97 16.11 -11.72
N GLN A 140 9.51 16.96 -10.86
CA GLN A 140 9.36 18.42 -10.92
C GLN A 140 9.85 19.01 -12.24
N ASN A 141 10.93 18.46 -12.80
CA ASN A 141 11.47 18.92 -14.07
C ASN A 141 10.61 18.46 -15.26
N ASN A 142 10.11 17.23 -15.25
CA ASN A 142 9.25 16.70 -16.30
C ASN A 142 8.44 15.48 -15.79
N PRO A 143 7.14 15.66 -15.48
CA PRO A 143 6.25 14.55 -15.09
C PRO A 143 6.10 13.45 -16.15
N ALA A 144 6.46 13.75 -17.41
CA ALA A 144 6.44 12.80 -18.52
C ALA A 144 7.80 12.10 -18.76
N ASP A 145 8.81 12.29 -17.90
CA ASP A 145 10.11 11.64 -18.08
C ASP A 145 9.99 10.12 -17.94
N THR A 146 10.28 9.40 -19.03
CA THR A 146 10.20 7.93 -19.09
C THR A 146 11.10 7.22 -18.07
N ARG A 147 12.12 7.89 -17.54
CA ARG A 147 13.02 7.35 -16.50
C ARG A 147 12.38 7.35 -15.11
N LEU A 148 11.25 8.02 -14.91
CA LEU A 148 10.53 8.02 -13.63
C LEU A 148 10.15 6.60 -13.18
N CYS A 149 9.79 5.71 -14.12
CA CYS A 149 9.46 4.31 -13.79
C CYS A 149 10.64 3.57 -13.13
N SER A 150 11.84 3.59 -13.73
CA SER A 150 13.01 2.93 -13.12
C SER A 150 13.47 3.66 -11.85
N THR A 151 13.49 5.00 -11.88
CA THR A 151 13.94 5.83 -10.77
C THR A 151 13.06 5.65 -9.54
N TYR A 152 11.73 5.54 -9.73
CA TYR A 152 10.80 5.26 -8.64
C TYR A 152 11.09 3.92 -7.99
N ARG A 153 11.28 2.86 -8.79
CA ARG A 153 11.61 1.52 -8.26
C ARG A 153 12.90 1.53 -7.44
N GLU A 154 13.93 2.21 -7.93
CA GLU A 154 15.21 2.37 -7.23
C GLU A 154 15.04 3.15 -5.93
N SER A 155 14.27 4.24 -5.96
CA SER A 155 14.00 5.10 -4.80
C SER A 155 13.25 4.35 -3.71
N ILE A 156 12.17 3.63 -4.04
CA ILE A 156 11.40 2.85 -3.07
C ILE A 156 12.23 1.69 -2.51
N SER A 157 13.02 0.99 -3.34
CA SER A 157 13.92 -0.05 -2.86
C SER A 157 14.98 0.50 -1.90
N CYS A 158 15.46 1.72 -2.15
CA CYS A 158 16.38 2.42 -1.25
C CYS A 158 15.70 2.77 0.07
N VAL A 159 14.51 3.37 0.03
CA VAL A 159 13.72 3.71 1.23
C VAL A 159 13.45 2.46 2.07
N GLN A 160 13.01 1.37 1.46
CA GLN A 160 12.75 0.11 2.17
C GLN A 160 14.00 -0.38 2.92
N ARG A 161 15.17 -0.38 2.27
CA ARG A 161 16.43 -0.77 2.92
C ARG A 161 16.81 0.16 4.08
N VAL A 162 16.60 1.46 3.92
CA VAL A 162 16.85 2.46 4.98
C VAL A 162 15.89 2.23 6.15
N THR A 163 14.61 1.95 5.89
CA THR A 163 13.63 1.58 6.92
C THR A 163 14.04 0.30 7.64
N ASP A 164 14.41 -0.76 6.92
CA ASP A 164 14.88 -2.03 7.51
C ASP A 164 16.13 -1.85 8.38
N GLN A 165 16.98 -0.88 8.04
CA GLN A 165 18.24 -0.62 8.75
C GLN A 165 18.05 0.23 10.01
N TYR A 166 17.22 1.27 9.93
CA TYR A 166 17.16 2.31 10.96
C TYR A 166 15.85 2.30 11.75
N CYS A 167 14.89 1.44 11.43
CA CYS A 167 13.60 1.37 12.10
C CYS A 167 13.31 -0.02 12.67
N THR A 168 12.56 -0.06 13.78
CA THR A 168 11.96 -1.28 14.32
C THR A 168 10.45 -1.11 14.36
N LEU A 169 9.77 -1.63 13.33
CA LEU A 169 8.32 -1.53 13.21
C LEU A 169 7.64 -2.52 14.16
N ASP A 170 6.81 -2.00 15.05
CA ASP A 170 5.88 -2.79 15.85
C ASP A 170 4.63 -3.06 15.01
N LEU A 171 4.49 -4.29 14.49
CA LEU A 171 3.38 -4.64 13.60
C LEU A 171 2.04 -4.76 14.32
N GLU A 172 1.96 -4.68 15.65
CA GLU A 172 0.68 -4.53 16.36
C GLU A 172 0.16 -3.08 16.27
N ASP A 173 1.04 -2.12 15.99
CA ASP A 173 0.67 -0.73 15.72
C ASP A 173 0.18 -0.58 14.27
N PHE A 174 -1.00 0.02 14.12
CA PHE A 174 -1.65 0.17 12.82
C PHE A 174 -0.81 0.96 11.83
N ALA A 175 -0.14 2.04 12.26
CA ALA A 175 0.65 2.87 11.36
C ALA A 175 1.87 2.10 10.84
N HIS A 176 2.56 1.39 11.71
CA HIS A 176 3.66 0.52 11.32
C HIS A 176 3.22 -0.60 10.38
N ALA A 177 2.08 -1.23 10.64
CA ALA A 177 1.49 -2.23 9.75
C ALA A 177 1.13 -1.64 8.38
N TRP A 178 0.58 -0.42 8.35
CA TRP A 178 0.31 0.30 7.10
C TRP A 178 1.59 0.52 6.29
N VAL A 179 2.67 0.96 6.94
CA VAL A 179 3.97 1.17 6.26
C VAL A 179 4.54 -0.13 5.73
N ASP A 180 4.53 -1.19 6.54
CA ASP A 180 5.03 -2.51 6.14
C ASP A 180 4.30 -3.05 4.91
N VAL A 181 2.96 -2.96 4.89
CA VAL A 181 2.14 -3.38 3.75
C VAL A 181 2.39 -2.48 2.54
N HIS A 182 2.40 -1.16 2.72
CA HIS A 182 2.62 -0.21 1.62
C HIS A 182 3.97 -0.44 0.92
N MET A 183 5.05 -0.66 1.67
CA MET A 183 6.39 -0.91 1.10
C MET A 183 6.51 -2.28 0.41
N LYS A 184 5.70 -3.27 0.78
CA LYS A 184 5.74 -4.62 0.18
C LYS A 184 4.88 -4.74 -1.08
N ILE A 185 3.94 -3.83 -1.29
CA ILE A 185 3.13 -3.81 -2.51
C ILE A 185 4.02 -3.38 -3.68
N ASP A 186 4.14 -4.25 -4.69
CA ASP A 186 4.82 -3.92 -5.95
C ASP A 186 3.94 -2.97 -6.79
N HIS A 187 4.03 -1.69 -6.46
CA HIS A 187 3.32 -0.60 -7.11
C HIS A 187 4.31 0.41 -7.68
N ASN A 188 4.02 0.93 -8.88
CA ASN A 188 4.79 2.00 -9.49
C ASN A 188 3.91 2.83 -10.43
N PRO A 189 3.62 4.09 -10.09
CA PRO A 189 2.66 4.89 -10.84
C PRO A 189 3.20 5.48 -12.14
N PHE A 190 4.51 5.35 -12.38
CA PHE A 190 5.18 5.89 -13.55
C PHE A 190 5.40 4.84 -14.65
N CYS A 191 5.13 3.57 -14.40
CA CYS A 191 5.21 2.52 -15.41
C CYS A 191 3.92 2.46 -16.25
N ALA A 192 4.01 2.08 -17.53
CA ALA A 192 2.89 2.10 -18.47
C ALA A 192 1.98 0.85 -18.38
N GLU A 193 2.26 -0.07 -17.47
CA GLU A 193 1.57 -1.36 -17.38
C GLU A 193 1.23 -1.72 -15.93
N ILE A 194 -0.06 -1.65 -15.59
CA ILE A 194 -0.63 -2.63 -14.68
C ILE A 194 -1.03 -3.81 -15.56
N THR A 195 -0.08 -4.66 -15.95
CA THR A 195 -0.43 -6.00 -16.40
C THR A 195 -0.95 -6.72 -15.17
N SER A 196 -2.28 -6.79 -15.09
CA SER A 196 -3.12 -7.56 -14.15
C SER A 196 -2.36 -8.22 -12.99
N LEU A 197 -2.65 -7.81 -11.75
CA LEU A 197 -2.48 -8.57 -10.51
C LEU A 197 -1.53 -9.76 -10.68
N GLY A 198 -0.25 -9.54 -10.42
CA GLY A 198 0.75 -10.61 -10.40
C GLY A 198 0.14 -11.84 -9.75
N ASN A 199 0.01 -12.89 -10.54
CA ASN A 199 -0.73 -14.10 -10.29
C ASN A 199 -0.02 -14.96 -9.20
N ARG A 200 0.31 -14.37 -8.05
CA ARG A 200 1.01 -15.02 -6.93
C ARG A 200 0.07 -15.77 -5.98
N SER A 201 -1.24 -15.58 -6.09
CA SER A 201 -2.23 -16.30 -5.28
C SER A 201 -2.47 -17.75 -5.73
N HIS A 202 -2.22 -18.11 -7.00
CA HIS A 202 -2.56 -19.45 -7.48
C HIS A 202 -1.51 -20.53 -7.23
N SER A 203 -0.26 -20.20 -6.87
CA SER A 203 0.77 -21.24 -6.66
C SER A 203 0.62 -21.99 -5.33
N CYS A 204 0.20 -21.31 -4.25
CA CYS A 204 0.05 -21.98 -2.95
C CYS A 204 -1.20 -22.88 -2.92
N GLY A 205 -2.31 -22.43 -3.53
CA GLY A 205 -3.54 -23.21 -3.67
C GLY A 205 -3.37 -24.45 -4.56
N LEU A 206 -2.63 -24.36 -5.67
CA LEU A 206 -2.37 -25.51 -6.53
C LEU A 206 -1.49 -26.57 -5.84
N LEU A 207 -0.47 -26.14 -5.09
CA LEU A 207 0.40 -27.05 -4.33
C LEU A 207 -0.40 -27.79 -3.23
N LEU A 208 -1.26 -27.09 -2.50
CA LEU A 208 -2.16 -27.70 -1.51
C LEU A 208 -3.15 -28.67 -2.16
N LEU A 209 -3.72 -28.32 -3.32
CA LEU A 209 -4.64 -29.19 -4.06
C LEU A 209 -3.93 -30.46 -4.57
N LEU A 210 -2.72 -30.33 -5.10
CA LEU A 210 -1.91 -31.45 -5.59
C LEU A 210 -1.48 -32.39 -4.45
N VAL A 211 -1.13 -31.84 -3.28
CA VAL A 211 -0.81 -32.64 -2.09
C VAL A 211 -2.06 -33.38 -1.58
N LEU A 212 -3.23 -32.74 -1.56
CA LEU A 212 -4.50 -33.39 -1.18
C LEU A 212 -4.89 -34.50 -2.16
N ILE A 213 -4.73 -34.27 -3.46
CA ILE A 213 -4.99 -35.29 -4.50
C ILE A 213 -4.04 -36.47 -4.34
N ALA A 214 -2.73 -36.22 -4.14
CA ALA A 214 -1.74 -37.28 -3.93
C ALA A 214 -2.05 -38.13 -2.69
N LEU A 215 -2.48 -37.49 -1.59
CA LEU A 215 -2.87 -38.20 -0.36
C LEU A 215 -4.17 -39.01 -0.53
N LEU A 216 -5.12 -38.54 -1.35
CA LEU A 216 -6.34 -39.27 -1.69
C LEU A 216 -6.11 -40.52 -2.55
N HIS A 217 -5.00 -40.58 -3.30
CA HIS A 217 -4.64 -41.74 -4.13
C HIS A 217 -3.76 -42.78 -3.40
N LEU A 218 -3.28 -42.44 -2.20
CA LEU A 218 -2.46 -43.30 -1.34
C LEU A 218 -3.27 -43.99 -0.22
N LEU A 219 -4.57 -43.69 -0.10
CA LEU A 219 -5.54 -44.28 0.83
C LEU A 219 -6.47 -45.26 0.11
#